data_AF-A0A7C3CWI6-F1
#
_entry.id   AF-A0A7C3CWI6-F1
#
_cell.length_a   1.000
_cell.length_b   1.000
_cell.length_c   1.000
_cell.angle_alpha   90.00
_cell.angle_beta   90.00
_cell.angle_gamma   90.00
#
_symmetry.space_group_name_H-M   'P 1'
#
loop_
_entity.id
_entity.type
_entity.pdbx_description
1 polymer ?
#
loop_
_entity_poly.entity_id
_entity_poly.type
_entity_poly.pdbx_seq_one_letter_code
_entity_poly.pdbx_strand_id
1 'polypeptide(L)'
;MSEEMLTPQQAADQIEAALLDLFDAQNATLGLPELREAVILRGRLRRPAEEALPEIERRLATLGYRAVLGTLPRSEQALVLAAPRLPTREQAGQKILRARAGSQSGAEARTVVRAEQEPVFEADPADALQAALALEQVKDAVADLFAIRDARRDIPGQPQVIHLRGQLTLPSEKAYPQISGRLRELGYTASLYRDAESKMDDLIIAPGLMPQVERSNLKIHAFLFAATVFTTLYAGAGMSEARPPDDLWWPLFHFWQGWPFALSLLAILLAHELGHYFTGRHYRVPVSLPYFIPLPIPDFLGNVLGTLGAVITMKARMTDRRAMLDIGAAGPIVGLIVAIPILVLGLLLSEVQPIAEGQAYVKVNSLLSLPYLISPNPVYLLEGNSLLYLLLKYAVFGLWLPGNGLDVFIHPVAFAGWAGLLVTSLNLIPAGQLDGGHVLYSLLGNRAQRFTWPIIIVLVALGTLVWPGWFVWAGLVFLFGRRHPGPLDNVTPLDARRKIVAVAVLLVFVLTFSPAPLTVVIPEGTQGDLVRQMVLLAGVWTGFGWLARRAGHRG
;
A
#
# COMPACT_ATOMS: atom_id res chain seq x y z
N MET A 1 35.98 -43.10 12.60
CA MET A 1 36.03 -42.63 11.21
C MET A 1 34.92 -41.62 11.05
N SER A 2 35.29 -40.34 10.98
CA SER A 2 34.39 -39.26 10.58
C SER A 2 33.92 -39.56 9.16
N GLU A 3 32.64 -39.90 8.99
CA GLU A 3 32.01 -39.82 7.68
C GLU A 3 32.07 -38.34 7.28
N GLU A 4 33.00 -38.00 6.39
CA GLU A 4 33.00 -36.69 5.74
C GLU A 4 31.66 -36.56 5.02
N MET A 5 30.83 -35.65 5.51
CA MET A 5 29.57 -35.31 4.90
C MET A 5 29.89 -34.79 3.48
N LEU A 6 29.56 -35.59 2.46
CA LEU A 6 29.76 -35.24 1.06
C LEU A 6 29.17 -33.85 0.81
N THR A 7 29.91 -33.00 0.08
CA THR A 7 29.32 -31.74 -0.38
C THR A 7 28.10 -32.04 -1.26
N PRO A 8 27.08 -31.15 -1.33
CA PRO A 8 25.89 -31.38 -2.17
C PRO A 8 26.23 -31.73 -3.62
N GLN A 9 27.33 -31.18 -4.14
CA GLN A 9 27.84 -31.48 -5.47
C GLN A 9 28.40 -32.91 -5.59
N GLN A 10 29.17 -33.38 -4.61
CA GLN A 10 29.73 -34.75 -4.62
C GLN A 10 28.66 -35.83 -4.41
N ALA A 11 27.64 -35.53 -3.60
CA ALA A 11 26.47 -36.39 -3.45
C ALA A 11 25.69 -36.49 -4.76
N ALA A 12 25.54 -35.37 -5.47
CA ALA A 12 24.89 -35.32 -6.77
C ALA A 12 25.63 -36.15 -7.83
N ASP A 13 26.96 -36.04 -7.91
CA ASP A 13 27.78 -36.80 -8.86
C ASP A 13 27.69 -38.33 -8.61
N GLN A 14 27.64 -38.76 -7.34
CA GLN A 14 27.47 -40.17 -6.98
C GLN A 14 26.08 -40.72 -7.35
N ILE A 15 25.04 -39.92 -7.13
CA ILE A 15 23.65 -40.27 -7.45
C ILE A 15 23.45 -40.33 -8.97
N GLU A 16 24.01 -39.37 -9.70
CA GLU A 16 23.99 -39.37 -11.16
C GLU A 16 24.67 -40.63 -11.70
N ALA A 17 25.89 -40.95 -11.25
CA ALA A 17 26.61 -42.14 -11.68
C ALA A 17 25.84 -43.46 -11.41
N ALA A 18 25.09 -43.54 -10.30
CA ALA A 18 24.33 -44.73 -9.92
C ALA A 18 23.04 -44.94 -10.72
N LEU A 19 22.51 -43.88 -11.34
CA LEU A 19 21.20 -43.89 -11.98
C LEU A 19 21.25 -43.59 -13.50
N LEU A 20 22.34 -43.05 -14.04
CA LEU A 20 22.46 -42.63 -15.44
C LEU A 20 22.11 -43.73 -16.46
N ASP A 21 22.42 -45.00 -16.15
CA ASP A 21 22.14 -46.16 -17.01
C ASP A 21 20.64 -46.49 -17.14
N LEU A 22 19.82 -46.01 -16.20
CA LEU A 22 18.37 -46.16 -16.21
C LEU A 22 17.67 -45.08 -17.05
N PHE A 23 18.40 -44.02 -17.43
CA PHE A 23 17.92 -42.92 -18.25
C PHE A 23 18.48 -42.98 -19.69
N ASP A 24 17.73 -42.44 -20.65
CA ASP A 24 18.21 -42.28 -22.02
C ASP A 24 19.36 -41.27 -22.09
N ALA A 25 20.46 -41.66 -22.74
CA ALA A 25 21.78 -41.02 -22.70
C ALA A 25 21.85 -39.58 -23.24
N GLN A 26 20.74 -39.00 -23.72
CA GLN A 26 20.67 -37.65 -24.27
C GLN A 26 19.85 -36.67 -23.42
N ASN A 27 19.24 -37.08 -22.31
CA ASN A 27 18.26 -36.24 -21.59
C ASN A 27 18.41 -36.17 -20.07
N ALA A 28 19.45 -36.78 -19.47
CA ALA A 28 19.71 -36.62 -18.04
C ALA A 28 20.33 -35.26 -17.76
N THR A 29 19.55 -34.33 -17.20
CA THR A 29 20.09 -33.07 -16.68
C THR A 29 19.98 -33.06 -15.16
N LEU A 30 21.12 -32.86 -14.50
CA LEU A 30 21.20 -32.49 -13.09
C LEU A 30 20.62 -31.10 -12.93
N GLY A 31 19.54 -30.96 -12.14
CA GLY A 31 18.83 -29.69 -12.10
C GLY A 31 18.03 -29.51 -10.83
N LEU A 32 18.65 -28.81 -9.87
CA LEU A 32 18.13 -27.69 -9.07
C LEU A 32 19.06 -27.51 -7.85
N PRO A 33 20.22 -26.84 -7.98
CA PRO A 33 21.08 -26.47 -6.85
C PRO A 33 20.36 -25.57 -5.80
N GLU A 34 19.10 -25.21 -6.07
CA GLU A 34 18.22 -24.34 -5.30
C GLU A 34 17.49 -25.08 -4.17
N LEU A 35 17.25 -26.39 -4.30
CA LEU A 35 16.78 -27.24 -3.21
C LEU A 35 18.02 -27.76 -2.49
N ARG A 36 18.43 -27.07 -1.42
CA ARG A 36 19.65 -27.39 -0.66
C ARG A 36 19.72 -28.81 -0.07
N GLU A 37 18.65 -29.61 -0.21
CA GLU A 37 18.37 -30.79 0.60
C GLU A 37 18.11 -32.06 -0.24
N ALA A 38 18.11 -31.98 -1.57
CA ALA A 38 17.83 -33.15 -2.41
C ALA A 38 18.42 -33.08 -3.83
N VAL A 39 18.82 -34.23 -4.37
CA VAL A 39 19.34 -34.36 -5.73
C VAL A 39 18.20 -34.74 -6.67
N ILE A 40 18.06 -33.98 -7.76
CA ILE A 40 17.00 -34.14 -8.75
C ILE A 40 17.60 -34.60 -10.08
N LEU A 41 17.13 -35.76 -10.55
CA LEU A 41 17.42 -36.26 -11.89
C LEU A 41 16.17 -36.15 -12.76
N ARG A 42 16.32 -35.45 -13.89
CA ARG A 42 15.30 -35.32 -14.94
C ARG A 42 15.74 -36.10 -16.16
N GLY A 43 14.88 -36.97 -16.69
CA GLY A 43 15.15 -37.65 -17.97
C GLY A 43 14.07 -38.67 -18.35
N ARG A 44 14.13 -39.20 -19.57
CA ARG A 44 13.26 -40.32 -19.99
C ARG A 44 13.84 -41.62 -19.46
N LEU A 45 13.01 -42.40 -18.75
CA LEU A 45 13.42 -43.73 -18.30
C LEU A 45 13.46 -44.69 -19.48
N ARG A 46 14.45 -45.58 -19.51
CA ARG A 46 14.55 -46.65 -20.52
C ARG A 46 13.47 -47.73 -20.38
N ARG A 47 12.80 -47.77 -19.23
CA ARG A 47 11.78 -48.76 -18.86
C ARG A 47 10.58 -48.06 -18.22
N PRO A 48 9.41 -48.71 -18.18
CA PRO A 48 8.25 -48.18 -17.47
C PRO A 48 8.57 -47.82 -16.01
N ALA A 49 7.95 -46.75 -15.50
CA ALA A 49 8.16 -46.25 -14.14
C ALA A 49 7.95 -47.32 -13.06
N GLU A 50 6.97 -48.21 -13.24
CA GLU A 50 6.64 -49.32 -12.33
C GLU A 50 7.78 -50.33 -12.18
N GLU A 51 8.59 -50.53 -13.22
CA GLU A 51 9.73 -51.45 -13.20
C GLU A 51 11.02 -50.75 -12.75
N ALA A 52 11.16 -49.47 -13.05
CA ALA A 52 12.36 -48.70 -12.72
C ALA A 52 12.40 -48.23 -11.27
N LEU A 53 11.26 -47.90 -10.66
CA LEU A 53 11.18 -47.34 -9.31
C LEU A 53 11.79 -48.27 -8.23
N PRO A 54 11.45 -49.57 -8.16
CA PRO A 54 12.04 -50.46 -7.15
C PRO A 54 13.56 -50.60 -7.30
N GLU A 55 14.07 -50.54 -8.53
CA GLU A 55 15.50 -50.58 -8.83
C GLU A 55 16.21 -49.31 -8.37
N ILE A 56 15.63 -48.15 -8.68
CA ILE A 56 16.10 -46.82 -8.27
C ILE A 56 16.15 -46.73 -6.73
N GLU A 57 15.06 -47.12 -6.05
CA GLU A 57 14.98 -47.13 -4.60
C GLU A 57 16.06 -48.02 -3.97
N ARG A 58 16.32 -49.20 -4.55
CA ARG A 58 17.34 -50.13 -4.05
C ARG A 58 18.74 -49.55 -4.19
N ARG A 59 19.08 -48.95 -5.33
CA ARG A 59 20.41 -48.35 -5.58
C ARG A 59 20.63 -47.10 -4.72
N LEU A 60 19.61 -46.26 -4.57
CA LEU A 60 19.70 -45.10 -3.67
C LEU A 60 19.75 -45.51 -2.20
N ALA A 61 19.05 -46.57 -1.80
CA ALA A 61 19.13 -47.12 -0.45
C ALA A 61 20.55 -47.59 -0.10
N THR A 62 21.33 -48.14 -1.06
CA THR A 62 22.73 -48.49 -0.82
C THR A 62 23.65 -47.29 -0.62
N LEU A 63 23.25 -46.12 -1.13
CA LEU A 63 23.95 -44.85 -0.92
C LEU A 63 23.44 -44.08 0.31
N GLY A 64 22.49 -44.65 1.06
CA GLY A 64 21.89 -44.01 2.23
C GLY A 64 20.81 -42.97 1.90
N TYR A 65 20.23 -43.00 0.70
CA TYR A 65 19.16 -42.08 0.28
C TYR A 65 17.79 -42.79 0.17
N ARG A 66 16.70 -42.04 0.31
CA ARG A 66 15.35 -42.42 -0.11
C ARG A 66 15.03 -41.77 -1.44
N ALA A 67 14.36 -42.51 -2.32
CA ALA A 67 13.94 -42.04 -3.63
C ALA A 67 12.43 -41.83 -3.65
N VAL A 68 11.97 -40.78 -4.34
CA VAL A 68 10.56 -40.69 -4.78
C VAL A 68 10.56 -40.34 -6.26
N LEU A 69 9.71 -41.03 -7.03
CA LEU A 69 9.56 -40.80 -8.47
C LEU A 69 8.30 -39.98 -8.74
N GLY A 70 8.46 -38.89 -9.50
CA GLY A 70 7.36 -38.14 -10.11
C GLY A 70 7.39 -38.24 -11.63
N THR A 71 6.24 -38.00 -12.27
CA THR A 71 6.13 -37.94 -13.73
C THR A 71 5.73 -36.52 -14.16
N LEU A 72 6.37 -36.00 -15.21
CA LEU A 72 6.07 -34.66 -15.74
C LEU A 72 4.99 -34.72 -16.84
N PRO A 73 3.90 -33.94 -16.72
CA PRO A 73 2.83 -33.94 -17.71
C PRO A 73 3.25 -33.14 -18.95
N ARG A 74 3.85 -33.82 -19.94
CA ARG A 74 4.01 -33.47 -21.38
C ARG A 74 5.30 -34.00 -22.02
N SER A 75 6.21 -34.63 -21.27
CA SER A 75 7.56 -34.94 -21.78
C SER A 75 8.00 -36.40 -21.69
N GLU A 76 7.17 -37.33 -21.21
CA GLU A 76 7.58 -38.71 -20.86
C GLU A 76 8.83 -38.76 -19.94
N GLN A 77 9.08 -37.69 -19.19
CA GLN A 77 10.23 -37.56 -18.31
C GLN A 77 9.84 -37.92 -16.88
N ALA A 78 10.75 -38.64 -16.21
CA ALA A 78 10.68 -38.93 -14.79
C ALA A 78 11.55 -37.97 -14.00
N LEU A 79 11.10 -37.66 -12.79
CA LEU A 79 11.82 -36.88 -11.80
C LEU A 79 12.14 -37.79 -10.61
N VAL A 80 13.41 -38.02 -10.31
CA VAL A 80 13.83 -38.78 -9.13
C VAL A 80 14.40 -37.82 -8.10
N LEU A 81 13.84 -37.83 -6.90
CA LEU A 81 14.33 -37.07 -5.76
C LEU A 81 15.01 -38.00 -4.75
N ALA A 82 16.29 -37.76 -4.50
CA ALA A 82 17.09 -38.49 -3.52
C ALA A 82 17.36 -37.61 -2.29
N ALA A 83 16.88 -38.05 -1.11
CA ALA A 83 17.10 -37.38 0.18
C ALA A 83 17.77 -38.34 1.19
N PRO A 84 18.72 -37.90 2.03
CA PRO A 84 19.46 -38.78 2.93
C PRO A 84 18.54 -39.44 3.99
N ARG A 85 18.81 -40.71 4.30
CA ARG A 85 18.14 -41.47 5.37
C ARG A 85 18.64 -40.95 6.72
N LEU A 86 17.81 -40.19 7.41
CA LEU A 86 18.07 -39.81 8.79
C LEU A 86 18.06 -41.06 9.71
N PRO A 87 18.94 -41.13 10.74
CA PRO A 87 18.79 -42.12 11.80
C PRO A 87 17.50 -41.83 12.58
N THR A 88 16.75 -42.86 12.95
CA THR A 88 15.57 -42.70 13.82
C THR A 88 15.99 -42.05 15.15
N ARG A 89 15.10 -41.25 15.78
CA ARG A 89 15.34 -40.63 17.11
C ARG A 89 15.91 -41.63 18.14
N GLU A 90 15.51 -42.89 18.04
CA GLU A 90 15.96 -44.00 18.87
C GLU A 90 17.41 -44.42 18.59
N GLN A 91 17.84 -44.43 17.33
CA GLN A 91 19.21 -44.74 16.91
C GLN A 91 20.18 -43.60 17.22
N ALA A 92 19.76 -42.34 17.06
CA ALA A 92 20.53 -41.18 17.50
C ALA A 92 20.72 -41.19 19.04
N GLY A 93 19.64 -41.49 19.79
CA GLY A 93 19.68 -41.66 21.24
C GLY A 93 20.62 -42.77 21.70
N GLN A 94 20.62 -43.93 21.04
CA GLN A 94 21.52 -45.04 21.37
C GLN A 94 22.99 -44.76 21.00
N LYS A 95 23.27 -44.06 19.90
CA LYS A 95 24.63 -43.65 19.52
C LYS A 95 25.21 -42.66 20.54
N ILE A 96 24.40 -41.71 21.00
CA ILE A 96 24.76 -40.73 22.04
C ILE A 96 24.98 -41.41 23.40
N LEU A 97 24.10 -42.35 23.78
CA LEU A 97 24.24 -43.12 25.03
C LEU A 97 25.50 -44.01 25.04
N ARG A 98 25.84 -44.64 23.90
CA ARG A 98 27.09 -45.41 23.75
C ARG A 98 28.34 -44.53 23.77
N ALA A 99 28.28 -43.33 23.18
CA ALA A 99 29.38 -42.36 23.26
C ALA A 99 29.60 -41.87 24.70
N ARG A 100 28.52 -41.63 25.46
CA ARG A 100 28.58 -41.27 26.90
C ARG A 100 29.15 -42.36 27.80
N ALA A 101 28.91 -43.63 27.47
CA ALA A 101 29.37 -44.76 28.27
C ALA A 101 30.87 -45.08 28.10
N GLY A 102 31.53 -44.51 27.09
CA GLY A 102 32.91 -44.86 26.71
C GLY A 102 34.01 -43.83 26.96
N SER A 103 33.70 -42.55 27.21
CA SER A 103 34.74 -41.48 27.20
C SER A 103 34.91 -40.79 28.56
N GLN A 104 35.96 -41.15 29.31
CA GLN A 104 36.55 -40.32 30.36
C GLN A 104 37.73 -39.50 29.78
N SER A 105 37.47 -38.47 28.97
CA SER A 105 38.50 -37.50 28.57
C SER A 105 37.88 -36.24 27.96
N GLY A 106 38.22 -35.07 28.51
CA GLY A 106 37.67 -33.76 28.14
C GLY A 106 38.02 -33.24 26.74
N ALA A 107 38.75 -34.00 25.91
CA ALA A 107 39.07 -33.62 24.54
C ALA A 107 37.94 -33.97 23.53
N GLU A 108 37.09 -34.96 23.81
CA GLU A 108 36.02 -35.39 22.88
C GLU A 108 34.71 -34.60 23.05
N ALA A 109 34.55 -33.83 24.13
CA ALA A 109 33.38 -32.98 24.38
C ALA A 109 33.21 -31.88 23.31
N ARG A 110 34.29 -31.46 22.62
CA ARG A 110 34.22 -30.49 21.52
C ARG A 110 33.63 -31.06 20.24
N THR A 111 33.67 -32.38 20.04
CA THR A 111 33.03 -33.06 18.90
C THR A 111 31.53 -33.23 19.11
N VAL A 112 31.09 -33.36 20.38
CA VAL A 112 29.68 -33.58 20.74
C VAL A 112 28.85 -32.30 20.64
N VAL A 113 29.43 -31.13 20.95
CA VAL A 113 28.76 -29.82 20.76
C VAL A 113 28.54 -29.49 19.27
N ARG A 114 29.32 -30.11 18.36
CA ARG A 114 29.13 -29.95 16.91
C ARG A 114 27.95 -30.77 16.37
N ALA A 115 27.55 -31.85 17.04
CA ALA A 115 26.42 -32.69 16.64
C ALA A 115 25.05 -32.06 16.96
N GLU A 116 24.98 -31.09 17.88
CA GLU A 116 23.76 -30.28 18.10
C GLU A 116 23.55 -29.20 17.02
N GLN A 117 24.49 -29.02 16.10
CA GLN A 117 24.43 -28.03 15.01
C GLN A 117 24.24 -28.66 13.61
N GLU A 118 23.98 -29.97 13.51
CA GLU A 118 23.59 -30.54 12.23
C GLU A 118 22.16 -30.09 11.89
N PRO A 119 21.91 -29.56 10.67
CA PRO A 119 20.57 -29.18 10.25
C PRO A 119 19.70 -30.43 10.26
N VAL A 120 18.76 -30.49 11.19
CA VAL A 120 17.68 -31.48 11.17
C VAL A 120 16.79 -31.12 9.99
N PHE A 121 16.95 -31.84 8.88
CA PHE A 121 16.13 -31.71 7.69
C PHE A 121 14.71 -32.21 7.99
N GLU A 122 13.73 -31.29 8.00
CA GLU A 122 12.33 -31.56 8.36
C GLU A 122 11.42 -31.90 7.16
N ALA A 123 11.87 -31.79 5.92
CA ALA A 123 11.01 -31.96 4.75
C ALA A 123 10.80 -33.44 4.36
N ASP A 124 9.54 -33.86 4.27
CA ASP A 124 9.14 -35.16 3.69
C ASP A 124 9.59 -35.23 2.21
N PRO A 125 10.28 -36.30 1.76
CA PRO A 125 10.61 -36.51 0.35
C PRO A 125 9.42 -36.36 -0.62
N ALA A 126 8.20 -36.68 -0.17
CA ALA A 126 6.98 -36.48 -0.96
C ALA A 126 6.65 -34.99 -1.16
N ASP A 127 6.82 -34.16 -0.12
CA ASP A 127 6.59 -32.72 -0.20
C ASP A 127 7.66 -32.03 -1.08
N ALA A 128 8.91 -32.49 -0.97
CA ALA A 128 9.99 -32.05 -1.86
C ALA A 128 9.72 -32.43 -3.33
N LEU A 129 9.10 -33.59 -3.58
CA LEU A 129 8.70 -34.01 -4.92
C LEU A 129 7.58 -33.16 -5.49
N GLN A 130 6.52 -32.93 -4.72
CA GLN A 130 5.45 -32.02 -5.13
C GLN A 130 6.01 -30.62 -5.40
N ALA A 131 6.96 -30.19 -4.57
CA ALA A 131 7.62 -28.91 -4.73
C ALA A 131 8.40 -28.80 -6.05
N ALA A 132 9.20 -29.80 -6.39
CA ALA A 132 9.98 -29.82 -7.63
C ALA A 132 9.08 -29.95 -8.87
N LEU A 133 8.04 -30.79 -8.82
CA LEU A 133 7.06 -30.92 -9.90
C LEU A 133 6.34 -29.59 -10.17
N ALA A 134 5.92 -28.88 -9.13
CA ALA A 134 5.29 -27.57 -9.26
C ALA A 134 6.22 -26.54 -9.92
N LEU A 135 7.51 -26.54 -9.56
CA LEU A 135 8.50 -25.65 -10.18
C LEU A 135 8.68 -25.94 -11.67
N GLU A 136 8.79 -27.20 -12.06
CA GLU A 136 8.93 -27.59 -13.48
C GLU A 136 7.66 -27.27 -14.28
N GLN A 137 6.46 -27.52 -13.74
CA GLN A 137 5.20 -27.12 -14.38
C GLN A 137 5.15 -25.61 -14.65
N VAL A 138 5.61 -24.81 -13.68
CA VAL A 138 5.67 -23.37 -13.79
C VAL A 138 6.69 -22.92 -14.84
N LYS A 139 7.88 -23.53 -14.89
CA LYS A 139 8.89 -23.25 -15.92
C LYS A 139 8.37 -23.57 -17.32
N ASP A 140 7.77 -24.74 -17.50
CA ASP A 140 7.21 -25.19 -18.78
C ASP A 140 6.07 -24.27 -19.25
N ALA A 141 5.25 -23.76 -18.32
CA ALA A 141 4.15 -22.84 -18.63
C ALA A 141 4.62 -21.49 -19.20
N VAL A 142 5.85 -21.05 -18.89
CA VAL A 142 6.37 -19.73 -19.27
C VAL A 142 7.53 -19.77 -20.27
N ALA A 143 8.05 -20.96 -20.62
CA ALA A 143 9.30 -21.13 -21.36
C ALA A 143 9.35 -20.45 -22.75
N ASP A 144 8.22 -20.35 -23.44
CA ASP A 144 8.10 -19.67 -24.75
C ASP A 144 8.10 -18.13 -24.65
N LEU A 145 7.70 -17.61 -23.48
CA LEU A 145 7.51 -16.17 -23.23
C LEU A 145 8.60 -15.56 -22.35
N PHE A 146 9.34 -16.40 -21.62
CA PHE A 146 10.32 -15.98 -20.63
C PHE A 146 11.58 -16.86 -20.69
N ALA A 147 12.69 -16.27 -21.12
CA ALA A 147 13.99 -16.93 -21.15
C ALA A 147 14.57 -16.99 -19.72
N ILE A 148 14.35 -18.12 -19.05
CA ILE A 148 14.78 -18.36 -17.66
C ILE A 148 16.31 -18.47 -17.60
N ARG A 149 16.94 -17.74 -16.68
CA ARG A 149 18.36 -17.87 -16.36
C ARG A 149 18.61 -18.48 -15.00
N ASP A 150 17.77 -18.15 -14.04
CA ASP A 150 17.87 -18.59 -12.66
C ASP A 150 16.45 -18.79 -12.15
N ALA A 151 16.18 -19.94 -11.53
CA ALA A 151 14.98 -20.15 -10.75
C ALA A 151 15.41 -20.16 -9.28
N ARG A 152 14.52 -19.87 -8.35
CA ARG A 152 14.73 -20.16 -6.92
C ARG A 152 13.38 -20.46 -6.30
N ARG A 153 13.36 -21.41 -5.38
CA ARG A 153 12.28 -21.55 -4.42
C ARG A 153 12.77 -20.99 -3.08
N ASP A 154 12.04 -20.01 -2.62
CA ASP A 154 12.04 -19.50 -1.25
C ASP A 154 13.04 -18.42 -0.80
N ILE A 155 12.46 -17.49 -0.03
CA ILE A 155 13.06 -16.46 0.81
C ILE A 155 12.82 -16.96 2.25
N PRO A 156 13.78 -16.88 3.19
CA PRO A 156 13.56 -17.34 4.56
C PRO A 156 12.26 -16.79 5.17
N GLY A 157 11.24 -17.66 5.36
CA GLY A 157 9.96 -17.33 5.97
C GLY A 157 8.68 -17.45 5.10
N GLN A 158 8.75 -17.79 3.80
CA GLN A 158 7.55 -17.98 2.95
C GLN A 158 7.65 -19.19 1.98
N PRO A 159 7.63 -20.45 2.48
CA PRO A 159 8.08 -21.70 1.83
C PRO A 159 7.43 -22.15 0.50
N GLN A 160 6.61 -21.32 -0.13
CA GLN A 160 5.85 -21.68 -1.32
C GLN A 160 5.96 -20.67 -2.48
N VAL A 161 6.76 -19.61 -2.37
CA VAL A 161 6.94 -18.63 -3.47
C VAL A 161 8.05 -19.09 -4.43
N ILE A 162 7.75 -19.10 -5.72
CA ILE A 162 8.68 -19.41 -6.81
C ILE A 162 9.17 -18.10 -7.43
N HIS A 163 10.48 -18.00 -7.66
CA HIS A 163 11.13 -16.84 -8.23
C HIS A 163 11.84 -17.23 -9.52
N LEU A 164 11.46 -16.66 -10.66
CA LEU A 164 12.12 -16.91 -11.95
C LEU A 164 12.75 -15.62 -12.46
N ARG A 165 14.07 -15.62 -12.60
CA ARG A 165 14.83 -14.49 -13.15
C ARG A 165 15.28 -14.81 -14.57
N GLY A 166 15.08 -13.86 -15.48
CA GLY A 166 15.29 -14.06 -16.90
C GLY A 166 15.06 -12.81 -17.73
N GLN A 167 14.66 -13.01 -18.98
CA GLN A 167 14.25 -11.92 -19.87
C GLN A 167 13.01 -12.33 -20.66
N LEU A 168 12.06 -11.41 -20.81
CA LEU A 168 10.90 -11.64 -21.67
C LEU A 168 11.32 -11.72 -23.14
N THR A 169 10.75 -12.67 -23.87
CA THR A 169 10.98 -12.81 -25.32
C THR A 169 10.14 -11.84 -26.15
N LEU A 170 9.03 -11.36 -25.57
CA LEU A 170 8.11 -10.39 -26.15
C LEU A 170 7.98 -9.16 -25.24
N PRO A 171 7.48 -8.02 -25.77
CA PRO A 171 7.12 -6.89 -24.92
C PRO A 171 6.16 -7.31 -23.79
N SER A 172 6.41 -6.81 -22.57
CA SER A 172 5.68 -7.21 -21.36
C SER A 172 4.16 -7.12 -21.50
N GLU A 173 3.66 -6.07 -22.16
CA GLU A 173 2.24 -5.87 -22.48
C GLU A 173 1.58 -7.06 -23.19
N LYS A 174 2.33 -7.82 -24.01
CA LYS A 174 1.85 -9.01 -24.71
C LYS A 174 2.15 -10.30 -23.95
N ALA A 175 3.31 -10.38 -23.32
CA ALA A 175 3.79 -11.57 -22.63
C ALA A 175 3.07 -11.79 -21.28
N TYR A 176 2.94 -10.75 -20.47
CA TYR A 176 2.43 -10.86 -19.10
C TYR A 176 0.97 -11.34 -19.01
N PRO A 177 0.01 -10.88 -19.86
CA PRO A 177 -1.35 -11.43 -19.85
C PRO A 177 -1.41 -12.93 -20.16
N GLN A 178 -0.52 -13.44 -21.01
CA GLN A 178 -0.45 -14.87 -21.35
C GLN A 178 0.18 -15.67 -20.22
N ILE A 179 1.30 -15.18 -19.65
CA ILE A 179 1.96 -15.78 -18.49
C ILE A 179 1.00 -15.85 -17.30
N SER A 180 0.35 -14.73 -16.96
CA SER A 180 -0.60 -14.67 -15.84
C SER A 180 -1.81 -15.56 -16.07
N GLY A 181 -2.34 -15.66 -17.30
CA GLY A 181 -3.40 -16.59 -17.65
C GLY A 181 -3.03 -18.05 -17.41
N ARG A 182 -1.87 -18.50 -17.93
CA ARG A 182 -1.39 -19.89 -17.77
C ARG A 182 -1.09 -20.23 -16.31
N LEU A 183 -0.45 -19.32 -15.57
CA LEU A 183 -0.14 -19.54 -14.16
C LEU A 183 -1.40 -19.52 -13.28
N ARG A 184 -2.43 -18.77 -13.67
CA ARG A 184 -3.73 -18.76 -12.98
C ARG A 184 -4.46 -20.10 -13.10
N GLU A 185 -4.37 -20.77 -14.25
CA GLU A 185 -4.91 -22.13 -14.45
C GLU A 185 -4.22 -23.15 -13.52
N LEU A 186 -2.95 -22.92 -13.21
CA LEU A 186 -2.16 -23.70 -12.25
C LEU A 186 -2.39 -23.27 -10.78
N GLY A 187 -3.28 -22.30 -10.52
CA GLY A 187 -3.58 -21.83 -9.16
C GLY A 187 -2.56 -20.85 -8.57
N TYR A 188 -1.70 -20.25 -9.40
CA TYR A 188 -0.69 -19.28 -8.99
C TYR A 188 -1.06 -17.84 -9.38
N THR A 189 -0.56 -16.89 -8.62
CA THR A 189 -0.59 -15.46 -8.95
C THR A 189 0.82 -14.99 -9.29
N ALA A 190 1.00 -14.44 -10.50
CA ALA A 190 2.29 -13.98 -10.98
C ALA A 190 2.46 -12.46 -10.83
N SER A 191 3.62 -12.00 -10.40
CA SER A 191 4.02 -10.59 -10.36
C SER A 191 5.37 -10.44 -11.03
N LEU A 192 5.47 -9.53 -11.99
CA LEU A 192 6.62 -9.29 -12.83
C LEU A 192 7.27 -7.95 -12.47
N TYR A 193 8.55 -8.01 -12.13
CA TYR A 193 9.39 -6.87 -11.79
C TYR A 193 10.58 -6.80 -12.74
N ARG A 194 11.22 -5.64 -12.81
CA ARG A 194 12.54 -5.51 -13.43
C ARG A 194 13.53 -5.08 -12.37
N ASP A 195 14.59 -5.87 -12.24
CA ASP A 195 15.72 -5.52 -11.40
C ASP A 195 16.48 -4.35 -12.06
N ALA A 196 16.68 -3.28 -11.27
CA ALA A 196 17.32 -2.06 -11.75
C ALA A 196 18.83 -2.24 -11.97
N GLU A 197 19.48 -3.17 -11.26
CA GLU A 197 20.92 -3.40 -11.35
C GLU A 197 21.26 -4.42 -12.43
N SER A 198 20.62 -5.59 -12.39
CA SER A 198 20.88 -6.66 -13.36
C SER A 198 20.17 -6.47 -14.72
N LYS A 199 19.21 -5.54 -14.80
CA LYS A 199 18.29 -5.34 -15.95
C LYS A 199 17.54 -6.61 -16.37
N MET A 200 17.50 -7.63 -15.50
CA MET A 200 16.75 -8.85 -15.72
C MET A 200 15.32 -8.65 -15.26
N ASP A 201 14.42 -9.35 -15.93
CA ASP A 201 13.02 -9.46 -15.52
C ASP A 201 12.92 -10.54 -14.44
N ASP A 202 12.12 -10.28 -13.43
CA ASP A 202 11.96 -11.11 -12.25
C ASP A 202 10.49 -11.45 -12.05
N LEU A 203 10.16 -12.73 -12.15
CA LEU A 203 8.80 -13.25 -12.08
C LEU A 203 8.59 -13.95 -10.74
N ILE A 204 7.87 -13.27 -9.86
CA ILE A 204 7.49 -13.75 -8.53
C ILE A 204 6.14 -14.44 -8.62
N ILE A 205 6.09 -15.72 -8.26
CA ILE A 205 4.94 -16.58 -8.43
C ILE A 205 4.53 -17.09 -7.04
N ALA A 206 3.41 -16.54 -6.54
CA ALA A 206 2.88 -16.90 -5.24
C ALA A 206 1.74 -17.92 -5.39
N PRO A 207 1.62 -18.92 -4.49
CA PRO A 207 0.52 -19.86 -4.50
C PRO A 207 -0.79 -19.17 -4.13
N GLY A 208 -1.88 -19.68 -4.68
CA GLY A 208 -3.21 -19.18 -4.45
C GLY A 208 -3.63 -18.13 -5.48
N LEU A 209 -4.91 -18.18 -5.81
CA LEU A 209 -5.58 -17.12 -6.52
C LEU A 209 -5.85 -15.99 -5.53
N MET A 210 -5.65 -14.73 -5.94
CA MET A 210 -6.11 -13.60 -5.13
C MET A 210 -7.58 -13.83 -4.73
N PRO A 211 -7.96 -13.59 -3.46
CA PRO A 211 -9.30 -13.89 -2.95
C PRO A 211 -10.37 -13.42 -3.93
N GLN A 212 -11.37 -14.26 -4.20
CA GLN A 212 -12.50 -13.82 -5.01
C GLN A 212 -13.15 -12.63 -4.31
N VAL A 213 -13.22 -11.53 -5.05
CA VAL A 213 -13.74 -10.23 -4.62
C VAL A 213 -15.06 -10.42 -3.88
N GLU A 214 -15.05 -10.27 -2.56
CA GLU A 214 -16.27 -10.30 -1.75
C GLU A 214 -17.23 -9.22 -2.28
N ARG A 215 -18.49 -9.60 -2.48
CA ARG A 215 -19.53 -8.67 -2.94
C ARG A 215 -19.71 -7.61 -1.86
N SER A 216 -19.62 -6.34 -2.25
CA SER A 216 -19.84 -5.22 -1.34
C SER A 216 -21.29 -5.22 -0.84
N ASN A 217 -21.49 -5.07 0.47
CA ASN A 217 -22.81 -5.00 1.06
C ASN A 217 -23.45 -3.63 0.77
N LEU A 218 -24.38 -3.59 -0.18
CA LEU A 218 -25.04 -2.37 -0.62
C LEU A 218 -25.70 -1.60 0.53
N LYS A 219 -26.17 -2.28 1.58
CA LYS A 219 -26.78 -1.64 2.75
C LYS A 219 -25.81 -0.74 3.50
N ILE A 220 -24.54 -1.15 3.61
CA ILE A 220 -23.49 -0.36 4.27
C ILE A 220 -23.22 0.91 3.46
N HIS A 221 -23.09 0.79 2.13
CA HIS A 221 -22.89 1.95 1.26
C HIS A 221 -24.07 2.94 1.32
N ALA A 222 -25.30 2.43 1.27
CA ALA A 222 -26.51 3.26 1.34
C ALA A 222 -26.62 3.97 2.70
N PHE A 223 -26.37 3.25 3.80
CA PHE A 223 -26.37 3.83 5.15
C PHE A 223 -25.30 4.92 5.30
N LEU A 224 -24.06 4.63 4.90
CA LEU A 224 -22.96 5.57 4.97
C LEU A 224 -23.22 6.82 4.13
N PHE A 225 -23.72 6.64 2.90
CA PHE A 225 -24.12 7.76 2.05
C PHE A 225 -25.20 8.62 2.69
N ALA A 226 -26.27 8.02 3.22
CA ALA A 226 -27.33 8.75 3.92
C ALA A 226 -26.82 9.49 5.16
N ALA A 227 -25.94 8.85 5.94
CA ALA A 227 -25.30 9.49 7.09
C ALA A 227 -24.43 10.67 6.66
N THR A 228 -23.66 10.54 5.57
CA THR A 228 -22.84 11.64 5.05
C THR A 228 -23.68 12.79 4.50
N VAL A 229 -24.79 12.49 3.81
CA VAL A 229 -25.75 13.51 3.38
C VAL A 229 -26.24 14.31 4.59
N PHE A 230 -26.66 13.62 5.67
CA PHE A 230 -27.14 14.28 6.87
C PHE A 230 -26.05 15.15 7.54
N THR A 231 -24.84 14.63 7.73
CA THR A 231 -23.75 15.39 8.37
C THR A 231 -23.27 16.56 7.52
N THR A 232 -23.31 16.44 6.19
CA THR A 232 -22.95 17.53 5.26
C THR A 232 -24.04 18.61 5.20
N LEU A 233 -25.32 18.21 5.25
CA LEU A 233 -26.44 19.15 5.40
C LEU A 233 -26.34 19.93 6.72
N TYR A 234 -26.04 19.24 7.83
CA TYR A 234 -25.80 19.87 9.13
C TYR A 234 -24.66 20.91 9.05
N ALA A 235 -23.50 20.54 8.48
CA ALA A 235 -22.37 21.45 8.34
C ALA A 235 -22.70 22.66 7.45
N GLY A 236 -23.39 22.44 6.33
CA GLY A 236 -23.84 23.51 5.45
C GLY A 236 -24.86 24.45 6.09
N ALA A 237 -25.77 23.93 6.91
CA ALA A 237 -26.72 24.76 7.66
C ALA A 237 -26.00 25.64 8.68
N GLY A 238 -24.88 25.17 9.23
CA GLY A 238 -23.99 25.96 10.07
C GLY A 238 -23.40 27.20 9.38
N MET A 239 -23.36 27.21 8.03
CA MET A 239 -22.87 28.30 7.18
C MET A 239 -23.99 29.16 6.57
N SER A 240 -25.25 28.84 6.87
CA SER A 240 -26.38 29.60 6.33
C SER A 240 -26.43 31.00 6.94
N GLU A 241 -26.66 32.02 6.11
CA GLU A 241 -26.91 33.40 6.56
C GLU A 241 -28.14 33.52 7.47
N ALA A 242 -29.07 32.56 7.39
CA ALA A 242 -30.25 32.54 8.23
C ALA A 242 -29.98 32.03 9.66
N ARG A 243 -28.77 31.56 9.96
CA ARG A 243 -28.42 31.03 11.28
C ARG A 243 -28.32 32.19 12.30
N PRO A 244 -29.06 32.13 13.42
CA PRO A 244 -28.86 33.05 14.53
C PRO A 244 -27.47 32.87 15.16
N PRO A 245 -26.72 33.96 15.44
CA PRO A 245 -25.37 33.88 16.03
C PRO A 245 -25.31 33.14 17.37
N ASP A 246 -26.39 33.23 18.16
CA ASP A 246 -26.43 32.75 19.55
C ASP A 246 -26.99 31.32 19.69
N ASP A 247 -27.42 30.69 18.58
CA ASP A 247 -28.06 29.38 18.60
C ASP A 247 -27.16 28.29 18.00
N LEU A 248 -26.49 27.56 18.88
CA LEU A 248 -25.62 26.43 18.54
C LEU A 248 -26.39 25.21 18.03
N TRP A 249 -27.68 25.07 18.37
CA TRP A 249 -28.48 23.89 18.01
C TRP A 249 -29.32 24.11 16.75
N TRP A 250 -29.41 25.35 16.26
CA TRP A 250 -30.18 25.71 15.08
C TRP A 250 -29.92 24.81 13.84
N PRO A 251 -28.66 24.47 13.48
CA PRO A 251 -28.38 23.61 12.33
C PRO A 251 -28.97 22.20 12.47
N LEU A 252 -29.20 21.72 13.69
CA LEU A 252 -29.79 20.40 13.95
C LEU A 252 -31.26 20.32 13.51
N PHE A 253 -31.99 21.44 13.61
CA PHE A 253 -33.41 21.51 13.25
C PHE A 253 -33.64 22.13 11.87
N HIS A 254 -32.65 22.86 11.33
CA HIS A 254 -32.71 23.53 10.03
C HIS A 254 -31.65 22.99 9.05
N PHE A 255 -31.24 21.73 9.21
CA PHE A 255 -30.20 21.09 8.38
C PHE A 255 -30.48 21.18 6.87
N TRP A 256 -31.75 21.26 6.45
CA TRP A 256 -32.13 21.42 5.05
C TRP A 256 -31.57 22.70 4.41
N GLN A 257 -31.27 23.73 5.19
CA GLN A 257 -30.68 24.97 4.69
C GLN A 257 -29.25 24.78 4.16
N GLY A 258 -28.57 23.71 4.57
CA GLY A 258 -27.25 23.35 4.05
C GLY A 258 -27.24 22.72 2.67
N TRP A 259 -28.40 22.61 1.99
CA TRP A 259 -28.49 21.90 0.71
C TRP A 259 -27.56 22.44 -0.39
N PRO A 260 -27.29 23.75 -0.56
CA PRO A 260 -26.42 24.22 -1.63
C PRO A 260 -24.98 23.74 -1.43
N PHE A 261 -24.50 23.78 -0.18
CA PHE A 261 -23.20 23.27 0.21
C PHE A 261 -23.14 21.74 0.05
N ALA A 262 -24.10 21.02 0.61
CA ALA A 262 -24.10 19.56 0.62
C ALA A 262 -24.19 18.97 -0.79
N LEU A 263 -25.07 19.50 -1.63
CA LEU A 263 -25.19 19.08 -3.03
C LEU A 263 -23.88 19.32 -3.78
N SER A 264 -23.27 20.49 -3.60
CA SER A 264 -22.03 20.86 -4.27
C SER A 264 -20.86 19.96 -3.86
N LEU A 265 -20.64 19.78 -2.55
CA LEU A 265 -19.54 18.97 -2.04
C LEU A 265 -19.70 17.49 -2.40
N LEU A 266 -20.91 16.93 -2.23
CA LEU A 266 -21.17 15.53 -2.55
C LEU A 266 -21.07 15.26 -4.05
N ALA A 267 -21.46 16.21 -4.91
CA ALA A 267 -21.28 16.08 -6.35
C ALA A 267 -19.80 15.98 -6.72
N ILE A 268 -18.93 16.80 -6.11
CA ILE A 268 -17.49 16.78 -6.35
C ILE A 268 -16.88 15.45 -5.88
N LEU A 269 -17.16 15.04 -4.63
CA LEU A 269 -16.64 13.80 -4.06
C LEU A 269 -17.13 12.57 -4.85
N LEU A 270 -18.42 12.53 -5.20
CA LEU A 270 -18.97 11.45 -6.01
C LEU A 270 -18.32 11.40 -7.39
N ALA A 271 -18.14 12.55 -8.05
CA ALA A 271 -17.50 12.62 -9.36
C ALA A 271 -16.04 12.13 -9.31
N HIS A 272 -15.29 12.52 -8.28
CA HIS A 272 -13.92 12.03 -8.03
C HIS A 272 -13.90 10.50 -7.92
N GLU A 273 -14.70 9.92 -7.03
CA GLU A 273 -14.74 8.48 -6.85
C GLU A 273 -15.27 7.75 -8.10
N LEU A 274 -16.24 8.31 -8.82
CA LEU A 274 -16.71 7.74 -10.08
C LEU A 274 -15.60 7.72 -11.16
N GLY A 275 -14.70 8.69 -11.16
CA GLY A 275 -13.51 8.69 -12.02
C GLY A 275 -12.64 7.45 -11.79
N HIS A 276 -12.36 7.12 -10.53
CA HIS A 276 -11.67 5.88 -10.18
C HIS A 276 -12.50 4.63 -10.54
N TYR A 277 -13.79 4.63 -10.23
CA TYR A 277 -14.69 3.50 -10.46
C TYR A 277 -14.75 3.11 -11.94
N PHE A 278 -15.04 4.06 -12.83
CA PHE A 278 -15.18 3.78 -14.26
C PHE A 278 -13.85 3.38 -14.90
N THR A 279 -12.74 4.01 -14.50
CA THR A 279 -11.41 3.67 -15.02
C THR A 279 -10.96 2.30 -14.51
N GLY A 280 -11.21 1.98 -13.23
CA GLY A 280 -10.97 0.64 -12.68
C GLY A 280 -11.77 -0.43 -13.42
N ARG A 281 -13.05 -0.16 -13.71
CA ARG A 281 -13.92 -1.04 -14.50
C ARG A 281 -13.39 -1.26 -15.92
N HIS A 282 -12.91 -0.21 -16.57
CA HIS A 282 -12.30 -0.28 -17.91
C HIS A 282 -11.08 -1.22 -17.93
N TYR A 283 -10.21 -1.12 -16.92
CA TYR A 283 -9.04 -2.00 -16.76
C TYR A 283 -9.35 -3.35 -16.11
N ARG A 284 -10.63 -3.67 -15.86
CA ARG A 284 -11.07 -4.91 -15.19
C ARG A 284 -10.45 -5.12 -13.81
N VAL A 285 -10.07 -4.03 -13.15
CA VAL A 285 -9.63 -4.04 -11.75
C VAL A 285 -10.89 -4.03 -10.88
N PRO A 286 -11.08 -5.00 -9.98
CA PRO A 286 -12.25 -5.04 -9.13
C PRO A 286 -12.22 -3.90 -8.10
N VAL A 287 -13.24 -3.05 -8.17
CA VAL A 287 -13.42 -1.86 -7.33
C VAL A 287 -14.72 -1.97 -6.53
N SER A 288 -14.76 -1.43 -5.31
CA SER A 288 -16.01 -1.25 -4.58
C SER A 288 -16.82 -0.06 -5.10
N LEU A 289 -18.07 0.04 -4.66
CA LEU A 289 -18.77 1.32 -4.66
C LEU A 289 -18.08 2.28 -3.67
N PRO A 290 -18.27 3.60 -3.81
CA PRO A 290 -17.72 4.58 -2.87
C PRO A 290 -18.24 4.36 -1.45
N TYR A 291 -17.34 4.43 -0.47
CA TYR A 291 -17.69 4.54 0.93
C TYR A 291 -17.59 6.01 1.33
N PHE A 292 -18.73 6.66 1.52
CA PHE A 292 -18.78 8.01 2.06
C PHE A 292 -18.54 7.96 3.57
N ILE A 293 -17.68 8.82 4.09
CA ILE A 293 -17.29 8.82 5.50
C ILE A 293 -17.95 10.02 6.18
N PRO A 294 -19.05 9.83 6.93
CA PRO A 294 -19.68 10.92 7.66
C PRO A 294 -18.77 11.40 8.78
N LEU A 295 -18.84 12.69 9.09
CA LEU A 295 -18.20 13.26 10.27
C LEU A 295 -19.29 13.81 11.21
N PRO A 296 -19.83 12.99 12.14
CA PRO A 296 -20.94 13.38 13.01
C PRO A 296 -20.45 14.07 14.28
N ILE A 297 -19.53 15.03 14.14
CA ILE A 297 -19.14 15.91 15.26
C ILE A 297 -19.79 17.28 15.07
N PRO A 298 -20.12 18.00 16.14
CA PRO A 298 -20.60 19.37 16.04
C PRO A 298 -19.61 20.29 15.32
N ASP A 299 -20.13 21.31 14.65
CA ASP A 299 -19.39 22.37 13.97
C ASP A 299 -18.40 23.07 14.90
N PHE A 300 -18.80 23.37 16.14
CA PHE A 300 -17.92 23.97 17.16
C PHE A 300 -16.76 23.05 17.62
N LEU A 301 -16.82 21.75 17.33
CA LEU A 301 -15.74 20.78 17.61
C LEU A 301 -14.86 20.50 16.39
N GLY A 302 -14.98 21.29 15.31
CA GLY A 302 -14.14 21.21 14.12
C GLY A 302 -14.76 20.51 12.92
N ASN A 303 -16.08 20.32 12.88
CA ASN A 303 -16.77 19.78 11.71
C ASN A 303 -16.99 20.83 10.62
N VAL A 304 -15.93 21.13 9.87
CA VAL A 304 -15.98 22.17 8.83
C VAL A 304 -16.68 21.70 7.56
N LEU A 305 -16.57 20.41 7.20
CA LEU A 305 -17.08 19.89 5.92
C LEU A 305 -18.28 18.95 6.06
N GLY A 306 -18.58 18.43 7.24
CA GLY A 306 -19.61 17.40 7.43
C GLY A 306 -19.18 16.00 6.99
N THR A 307 -17.98 15.83 6.43
CA THR A 307 -17.47 14.55 5.91
C THR A 307 -15.95 14.51 5.96
N LEU A 308 -15.38 13.29 6.07
CA LEU A 308 -13.96 13.03 5.84
C LEU A 308 -13.64 12.72 4.37
N GLY A 309 -14.65 12.79 3.50
CA GLY A 309 -14.55 12.45 2.08
C GLY A 309 -15.23 11.12 1.75
N ALA A 310 -14.89 10.60 0.58
CA ALA A 310 -15.29 9.28 0.12
C ALA A 310 -14.05 8.50 -0.30
N VAL A 311 -14.12 7.17 -0.22
CA VAL A 311 -13.01 6.29 -0.62
C VAL A 311 -13.55 5.06 -1.33
N ILE A 312 -12.93 4.69 -2.45
CA ILE A 312 -13.08 3.38 -3.07
C ILE A 312 -11.99 2.43 -2.58
N THR A 313 -12.40 1.18 -2.31
CA THR A 313 -11.45 0.09 -2.01
C THR A 313 -11.08 -0.64 -3.30
N MET A 314 -9.78 -0.69 -3.58
CA MET A 314 -9.22 -1.53 -4.64
C MET A 314 -9.13 -2.96 -4.11
N LYS A 315 -9.88 -3.88 -4.71
CA LYS A 315 -10.00 -5.26 -4.21
C LYS A 315 -8.97 -6.22 -4.79
N ALA A 316 -8.13 -5.74 -5.70
CA ALA A 316 -6.98 -6.46 -6.25
C ALA A 316 -5.86 -5.48 -6.62
N ARG A 317 -4.66 -6.00 -6.83
CA ARG A 317 -3.53 -5.20 -7.34
C ARG A 317 -3.81 -4.75 -8.77
N MET A 318 -3.33 -3.55 -9.11
CA MET A 318 -3.40 -3.01 -10.46
C MET A 318 -2.55 -3.84 -11.42
N THR A 319 -3.01 -3.98 -12.66
CA THR A 319 -2.40 -4.88 -13.65
C THR A 319 -1.02 -4.43 -14.05
N ASP A 320 -0.86 -3.15 -14.41
CA ASP A 320 0.38 -2.59 -14.92
C ASP A 320 0.49 -1.09 -14.55
N ARG A 321 1.64 -0.48 -14.87
CA ARG A 321 1.88 0.95 -14.62
C ARG A 321 0.97 1.89 -15.41
N ARG A 322 0.44 1.48 -16.56
CA ARG A 322 -0.46 2.30 -17.38
C ARG A 322 -1.84 2.36 -16.73
N ALA A 323 -2.38 1.22 -16.31
CA ALA A 323 -3.61 1.14 -15.55
C ALA A 323 -3.50 1.92 -14.23
N MET A 324 -2.36 1.79 -13.53
CA MET A 324 -2.12 2.53 -12.29
C MET A 324 -2.15 4.04 -12.48
N LEU A 325 -1.49 4.54 -13.53
CA LEU A 325 -1.53 5.97 -13.85
C LEU A 325 -2.96 6.43 -14.14
N ASP A 326 -3.67 5.73 -15.03
CA ASP A 326 -4.99 6.19 -15.46
C ASP A 326 -5.98 6.18 -14.32
N ILE A 327 -5.99 5.13 -13.51
CA ILE A 327 -6.88 5.04 -12.35
C ILE A 327 -6.53 6.12 -11.34
N GLY A 328 -5.24 6.33 -11.02
CA GLY A 328 -4.80 7.37 -10.09
C GLY A 328 -5.05 8.79 -10.61
N ALA A 329 -5.00 9.02 -11.93
CA ALA A 329 -5.26 10.32 -12.54
C ALA A 329 -6.76 10.64 -12.68
N ALA A 330 -7.59 9.63 -12.95
CA ALA A 330 -8.98 9.83 -13.33
C ALA A 330 -9.82 10.50 -12.24
N GLY A 331 -9.68 10.08 -10.98
CA GLY A 331 -10.43 10.68 -9.87
C GLY A 331 -10.16 12.17 -9.72
N PRO A 332 -8.90 12.59 -9.50
CA PRO A 332 -8.53 14.00 -9.39
C PRO A 332 -8.95 14.85 -10.59
N ILE A 333 -8.82 14.33 -11.82
CA ILE A 333 -9.22 15.05 -13.04
C ILE A 333 -10.74 15.26 -13.07
N VAL A 334 -11.52 14.20 -12.85
CA VAL A 334 -12.99 14.29 -12.91
C VAL A 334 -13.54 15.12 -11.76
N GLY A 335 -12.98 14.96 -10.55
CA GLY A 335 -13.30 15.78 -9.39
C GLY A 335 -13.05 17.26 -9.67
N LEU A 336 -11.90 17.61 -10.26
CA LEU A 336 -11.56 18.99 -10.60
C LEU A 336 -12.47 19.58 -11.69
N ILE A 337 -12.82 18.79 -12.72
CA ILE A 337 -13.76 19.21 -13.78
C ILE A 337 -15.11 19.61 -13.20
N VAL A 338 -15.56 18.97 -12.11
CA VAL A 338 -16.80 19.31 -11.41
C VAL A 338 -16.59 20.44 -10.39
N ALA A 339 -15.45 20.46 -9.68
CA ALA A 339 -15.16 21.46 -8.66
C ALA A 339 -14.99 22.88 -9.25
N ILE A 340 -14.35 23.03 -10.41
CA ILE A 340 -14.09 24.36 -11.01
C ILE A 340 -15.40 25.10 -11.33
N PRO A 341 -16.37 24.53 -12.07
CA PRO A 341 -17.64 25.22 -12.33
C PRO A 341 -18.43 25.55 -11.06
N ILE A 342 -18.45 24.64 -10.08
CA ILE A 342 -19.11 24.87 -8.79
C ILE A 342 -18.44 26.02 -8.05
N LEU A 343 -17.11 26.04 -8.01
CA LEU A 343 -16.35 27.11 -7.38
C LEU A 343 -16.61 28.45 -8.06
N VAL A 344 -16.58 28.51 -9.40
CA VAL A 344 -16.88 29.74 -10.15
C VAL A 344 -18.31 30.21 -9.87
N LEU A 345 -19.29 29.31 -9.90
CA LEU A 345 -20.68 29.64 -9.55
C LEU A 345 -20.77 30.19 -8.12
N GLY A 346 -20.11 29.54 -7.17
CA GLY A 346 -20.05 30.00 -5.80
C GLY A 346 -19.41 31.38 -5.66
N LEU A 347 -18.30 31.63 -6.36
CA LEU A 347 -17.64 32.94 -6.36
C LEU A 347 -18.53 34.03 -6.96
N LEU A 348 -19.30 33.73 -8.01
CA LEU A 348 -20.28 34.66 -8.57
C LEU A 348 -21.43 34.98 -7.61
N LEU A 349 -21.73 34.08 -6.67
CA LEU A 349 -22.70 34.28 -5.58
C LEU A 349 -22.08 34.91 -4.33
N SER A 350 -20.76 35.13 -4.32
CA SER A 350 -20.03 35.63 -3.17
C SER A 350 -19.85 37.13 -3.26
N GLU A 351 -19.76 37.80 -2.11
CA GLU A 351 -19.60 39.25 -2.06
C GLU A 351 -18.19 39.65 -1.66
N VAL A 352 -17.66 40.70 -2.28
CA VAL A 352 -16.40 41.31 -1.87
C VAL A 352 -16.71 42.39 -0.85
N GLN A 353 -16.22 42.23 0.37
CA GLN A 353 -16.45 43.19 1.44
C GLN A 353 -15.11 43.60 2.09
N PRO A 354 -15.03 44.79 2.69
CA PRO A 354 -13.87 45.17 3.50
C PRO A 354 -13.66 44.17 4.64
N ILE A 355 -12.41 43.72 4.79
CA ILE A 355 -11.97 43.02 5.99
C ILE A 355 -12.03 44.07 7.10
N ALA A 356 -13.02 43.99 7.99
CA ALA A 356 -13.38 45.04 8.94
C ALA A 356 -12.16 45.74 9.57
N GLU A 357 -11.91 46.99 9.14
CA GLU A 357 -10.88 47.87 9.72
C GLU A 357 -11.25 48.15 11.19
N GLY A 358 -10.42 47.68 12.13
CA GLY A 358 -10.55 47.99 13.57
C GLY A 358 -10.69 46.80 14.51
N GLN A 359 -10.82 45.58 13.99
CA GLN A 359 -10.62 44.35 14.75
C GLN A 359 -9.31 43.77 14.22
N ALA A 360 -8.15 44.12 14.76
CA ALA A 360 -6.94 43.52 14.19
C ALA A 360 -6.92 42.04 14.55
N TYR A 361 -7.04 41.21 13.52
CA TYR A 361 -7.18 39.79 13.72
C TYR A 361 -5.80 39.16 13.74
N VAL A 362 -5.49 38.43 14.81
CA VAL A 362 -4.25 37.68 14.84
C VAL A 362 -4.47 36.36 14.11
N LYS A 363 -3.83 36.23 12.95
CA LYS A 363 -3.73 34.95 12.23
C LYS A 363 -2.86 34.01 13.06
N VAL A 364 -3.47 32.98 13.65
CA VAL A 364 -2.72 31.96 14.40
C VAL A 364 -2.61 30.70 13.55
N ASN A 365 -1.41 30.47 13.03
CA ASN A 365 -1.12 29.46 12.03
C ASN A 365 -0.20 28.33 12.56
N SER A 366 -0.06 28.20 13.88
CA SER A 366 0.88 27.27 14.53
C SER A 366 0.20 26.45 15.62
N LEU A 367 0.93 25.54 16.28
CA LEU A 367 0.45 24.76 17.44
C LEU A 367 -0.16 25.65 18.55
N LEU A 368 0.17 26.95 18.56
CA LEU A 368 -0.39 27.96 19.44
C LEU A 368 -1.87 28.30 19.14
N SER A 369 -2.43 27.84 18.01
CA SER A 369 -3.86 27.99 17.65
C SER A 369 -4.77 26.98 18.33
N LEU A 370 -4.24 25.85 18.81
CA LEU A 370 -5.03 24.76 19.39
C LEU A 370 -5.91 25.20 20.58
N PRO A 371 -5.45 26.06 21.51
CA PRO A 371 -6.30 26.59 22.58
C PRO A 371 -7.44 27.50 22.09
N TYR A 372 -7.31 28.09 20.90
CA TYR A 372 -8.35 28.96 20.34
C TYR A 372 -9.50 28.17 19.73
N LEU A 373 -9.26 26.95 19.23
CA LEU A 373 -10.32 26.08 18.69
C LEU A 373 -11.38 25.67 19.73
N ILE A 374 -11.08 25.81 21.02
CA ILE A 374 -11.96 25.51 22.15
C ILE A 374 -12.38 26.78 22.92
N SER A 375 -12.04 27.97 22.40
CA SER A 375 -12.40 29.24 23.03
C SER A 375 -13.88 29.55 22.83
N PRO A 376 -14.59 30.08 23.86
CA PRO A 376 -15.98 30.51 23.71
C PRO A 376 -16.14 31.81 22.90
N ASN A 377 -15.05 32.46 22.51
CA ASN A 377 -15.08 33.66 21.65
C ASN A 377 -15.29 33.27 20.18
N PRO A 378 -15.96 34.09 19.37
CA PRO A 378 -16.17 33.81 17.95
C PRO A 378 -14.81 33.70 17.25
N VAL A 379 -14.49 32.48 16.84
CA VAL A 379 -13.32 32.16 16.02
C VAL A 379 -13.78 32.08 14.58
N TYR A 380 -13.22 32.94 13.73
CA TYR A 380 -13.47 32.89 12.29
C TYR A 380 -12.43 31.97 11.63
N LEU A 381 -12.90 31.03 10.82
CA LEU A 381 -12.06 30.20 9.96
C LEU A 381 -12.08 30.80 8.56
N LEU A 382 -10.94 31.32 8.10
CA LEU A 382 -10.75 31.78 6.73
C LEU A 382 -10.07 30.70 5.90
N GLU A 383 -10.54 30.55 4.66
CA GLU A 383 -10.00 29.60 3.72
C GLU A 383 -8.67 30.07 3.12
N GLY A 384 -7.78 29.12 2.88
CA GLY A 384 -6.46 29.36 2.31
C GLY A 384 -6.45 29.48 0.80
N ASN A 385 -5.46 30.20 0.27
CA ASN A 385 -5.31 30.39 -1.16
C ASN A 385 -4.36 29.39 -1.81
N SER A 386 -4.87 28.61 -2.77
CA SER A 386 -4.06 27.91 -3.77
C SER A 386 -3.88 28.79 -5.01
N LEU A 387 -2.92 28.45 -5.87
CA LEU A 387 -2.66 29.21 -7.10
C LEU A 387 -3.89 29.24 -8.02
N LEU A 388 -4.57 28.09 -8.19
CA LEU A 388 -5.79 28.02 -8.99
C LEU A 388 -6.90 28.86 -8.38
N TYR A 389 -7.05 28.84 -7.06
CA TYR A 389 -8.08 29.62 -6.39
C TYR A 389 -7.87 31.14 -6.55
N LEU A 390 -6.62 31.61 -6.42
CA LEU A 390 -6.26 33.00 -6.68
C LEU A 390 -6.58 33.42 -8.11
N LEU A 391 -6.25 32.57 -9.09
CA LEU A 391 -6.55 32.83 -10.50
C LEU A 391 -8.05 32.91 -10.75
N LEU A 392 -8.85 32.06 -10.11
CA LEU A 392 -10.30 32.09 -10.23
C LEU A 392 -10.91 33.32 -9.55
N LYS A 393 -10.44 33.72 -8.35
CA LYS A 393 -10.84 35.00 -7.72
C LYS A 393 -10.52 36.18 -8.65
N TYR A 394 -9.32 36.21 -9.23
CA TYR A 394 -8.94 37.25 -10.18
C TYR A 394 -9.80 37.24 -11.44
N ALA A 395 -10.10 36.07 -12.00
CA ALA A 395 -10.95 35.95 -13.19
C ALA A 395 -12.39 36.42 -12.95
N VAL A 396 -12.94 36.19 -11.74
CA VAL A 396 -14.32 36.56 -11.39
C VAL A 396 -14.44 38.03 -10.98
N PHE A 397 -13.53 38.52 -10.12
CA PHE A 397 -13.64 39.85 -9.52
C PHE A 397 -12.69 40.90 -10.14
N GLY A 398 -11.75 40.49 -11.00
CA GLY A 398 -10.74 41.38 -11.59
C GLY A 398 -9.66 41.85 -10.60
N LEU A 399 -9.65 41.32 -9.37
CA LEU A 399 -8.79 41.74 -8.27
C LEU A 399 -8.03 40.55 -7.67
N TRP A 400 -6.80 40.80 -7.25
CA TRP A 400 -6.03 39.83 -6.45
C TRP A 400 -6.50 39.91 -5.00
N LEU A 401 -7.33 38.95 -4.59
CA LEU A 401 -7.95 38.91 -3.26
C LEU A 401 -7.44 37.71 -2.44
N PRO A 402 -7.16 37.87 -1.13
CA PRO A 402 -7.28 39.11 -0.35
C PRO A 402 -6.24 40.18 -0.75
N GLY A 403 -6.66 41.44 -0.80
CA GLY A 403 -5.80 42.56 -1.21
C GLY A 403 -6.45 43.91 -0.96
N ASN A 404 -5.65 44.93 -0.63
CA ASN A 404 -6.11 46.30 -0.35
C ASN A 404 -7.21 46.40 0.72
N GLY A 405 -7.17 45.56 1.76
CA GLY A 405 -8.17 45.53 2.82
C GLY A 405 -9.51 44.90 2.42
N LEU A 406 -9.62 44.32 1.23
CA LEU A 406 -10.81 43.61 0.76
C LEU A 406 -10.55 42.09 0.74
N ASP A 407 -11.57 41.30 1.03
CA ASP A 407 -11.61 39.86 0.76
C ASP A 407 -13.00 39.43 0.30
N VAL A 408 -13.07 38.19 -0.18
CA VAL A 408 -14.31 37.56 -0.63
C VAL A 408 -14.96 36.86 0.56
N PHE A 409 -16.17 37.28 0.91
CA PHE A 409 -17.05 36.56 1.83
C PHE A 409 -17.74 35.47 1.03
N ILE A 410 -17.16 34.27 1.13
CA ILE A 410 -17.51 33.17 0.25
C ILE A 410 -18.88 32.57 0.57
N HIS A 411 -19.68 32.41 -0.48
CA HIS A 411 -20.93 31.66 -0.42
C HIS A 411 -20.64 30.17 -0.12
N PRO A 412 -21.53 29.42 0.58
CA PRO A 412 -21.30 28.01 0.89
C PRO A 412 -20.99 27.12 -0.33
N VAL A 413 -21.56 27.44 -1.49
CA VAL A 413 -21.24 26.76 -2.78
C VAL A 413 -19.77 26.98 -3.18
N ALA A 414 -19.23 28.18 -2.98
CA ALA A 414 -17.81 28.47 -3.24
C ALA A 414 -16.93 27.71 -2.26
N PHE A 415 -17.31 27.67 -0.99
CA PHE A 415 -16.60 26.91 0.02
C PHE A 415 -16.54 25.41 -0.31
N ALA A 416 -17.62 24.82 -0.82
CA ALA A 416 -17.63 23.44 -1.31
C ALA A 416 -16.67 23.23 -2.50
N GLY A 417 -16.65 24.16 -3.45
CA GLY A 417 -15.70 24.14 -4.58
C GLY A 417 -14.25 24.24 -4.12
N TRP A 418 -13.96 25.14 -3.16
CA TRP A 418 -12.66 25.29 -2.52
C TRP A 418 -12.24 24.01 -1.78
N ALA A 419 -13.15 23.41 -1.01
CA ALA A 419 -12.91 22.13 -0.35
C ALA A 419 -12.62 21.01 -1.37
N GLY A 420 -13.28 21.04 -2.53
CA GLY A 420 -12.97 20.18 -3.67
C GLY A 420 -11.53 20.31 -4.17
N LEU A 421 -11.02 21.54 -4.32
CA LEU A 421 -9.61 21.78 -4.64
C LEU A 421 -8.68 21.23 -3.56
N LEU A 422 -9.02 21.45 -2.29
CA LEU A 422 -8.25 20.93 -1.16
C LEU A 422 -8.18 19.40 -1.18
N VAL A 423 -9.32 18.71 -1.26
CA VAL A 423 -9.38 17.24 -1.33
C VAL A 423 -8.59 16.70 -2.52
N THR A 424 -8.72 17.34 -3.68
CA THR A 424 -7.92 17.00 -4.88
C THR A 424 -6.43 17.11 -4.60
N SER A 425 -5.98 18.21 -3.99
CA SER A 425 -4.56 18.41 -3.66
C SER A 425 -4.04 17.40 -2.64
N LEU A 426 -4.85 17.03 -1.64
CA LEU A 426 -4.49 16.06 -0.62
C LEU A 426 -4.33 14.65 -1.21
N ASN A 427 -5.26 14.24 -2.08
CA ASN A 427 -5.15 12.98 -2.81
C ASN A 427 -3.99 12.97 -3.80
N LEU A 428 -3.59 14.13 -4.33
CA LEU A 428 -2.46 14.26 -5.24
C LEU A 428 -1.09 14.45 -4.56
N ILE A 429 -1.01 14.39 -3.22
CA ILE A 429 0.29 14.35 -2.54
C ILE A 429 1.09 13.16 -3.11
N PRO A 430 2.32 13.39 -3.61
CA PRO A 430 3.06 12.39 -4.38
C PRO A 430 3.75 11.35 -3.47
N ALA A 431 3.01 10.75 -2.54
CA ALA A 431 3.51 9.79 -1.57
C ALA A 431 2.49 8.68 -1.27
N GLY A 432 3.02 7.48 -1.01
CA GLY A 432 2.23 6.36 -0.49
C GLY A 432 1.16 5.85 -1.44
N GLN A 433 -0.01 5.51 -0.88
CA GLN A 433 -1.15 4.94 -1.60
C GLN A 433 -2.16 6.00 -2.06
N LEU A 434 -1.82 7.28 -1.93
CA LEU A 434 -2.63 8.37 -2.46
C LEU A 434 -2.56 8.37 -3.99
N ASP A 435 -3.53 9.00 -4.64
CA ASP A 435 -3.62 9.11 -6.10
C ASP A 435 -2.33 9.68 -6.71
N GLY A 436 -1.77 10.74 -6.10
CA GLY A 436 -0.49 11.31 -6.51
C GLY A 436 0.69 10.36 -6.34
N GLY A 437 0.63 9.46 -5.34
CA GLY A 437 1.59 8.38 -5.15
C GLY A 437 1.55 7.36 -6.29
N HIS A 438 0.36 6.96 -6.74
CA HIS A 438 0.18 6.10 -7.91
C HIS A 438 0.67 6.75 -9.21
N VAL A 439 0.41 8.05 -9.40
CA VAL A 439 0.92 8.82 -10.54
C VAL A 439 2.45 8.89 -10.52
N LEU A 440 3.06 9.24 -9.38
CA LEU A 440 4.52 9.32 -9.24
C LEU A 440 5.18 7.95 -9.42
N TYR A 441 4.61 6.90 -8.84
CA TYR A 441 5.09 5.53 -8.98
C TYR A 441 5.03 5.07 -10.43
N SER A 442 3.97 5.40 -11.17
CA SER A 442 3.85 5.05 -12.58
C SER A 442 4.96 5.68 -13.43
N LEU A 443 5.39 6.91 -13.10
CA LEU A 443 6.49 7.62 -13.77
C LEU A 443 7.87 7.08 -13.40
N LEU A 444 8.14 6.90 -12.10
CA LEU A 444 9.50 6.66 -11.58
C LEU A 444 9.75 5.22 -11.13
N GLY A 445 8.72 4.37 -11.13
CA GLY A 445 8.74 3.02 -10.57
C GLY A 445 9.17 3.04 -9.11
N ASN A 446 10.02 2.07 -8.74
CA ASN A 446 10.53 1.93 -7.37
C ASN A 446 11.28 3.17 -6.84
N ARG A 447 11.78 4.05 -7.72
CA ARG A 447 12.44 5.29 -7.27
C ARG A 447 11.47 6.27 -6.62
N ALA A 448 10.17 6.19 -6.89
CA ALA A 448 9.15 7.02 -6.25
C ALA A 448 9.18 6.91 -4.72
N GLN A 449 9.50 5.73 -4.18
CA GLN A 449 9.57 5.49 -2.73
C GLN A 449 10.66 6.33 -2.03
N ARG A 450 11.68 6.79 -2.77
CA ARG A 450 12.71 7.69 -2.22
C ARG A 450 12.14 9.08 -1.89
N PHE A 451 11.03 9.48 -2.49
CA PHE A 451 10.39 10.77 -2.25
C PHE A 451 9.47 10.78 -1.03
N THR A 452 9.05 9.62 -0.52
CA THR A 452 8.17 9.53 0.66
C THR A 452 8.77 10.25 1.87
N TRP A 453 10.05 10.03 2.18
CA TRP A 453 10.72 10.67 3.32
C TRP A 453 10.86 12.20 3.18
N PRO A 454 11.39 12.74 2.07
CA PRO A 454 11.37 14.18 1.81
C PRO A 454 9.98 14.79 1.95
N ILE A 455 8.94 14.14 1.43
CA ILE A 455 7.56 14.63 1.53
C ILE A 455 7.10 14.68 2.99
N ILE A 456 7.37 13.64 3.78
CA ILE A 456 7.04 13.64 5.23
C ILE A 456 7.76 14.80 5.93
N ILE A 457 9.05 15.03 5.65
CA ILE A 457 9.82 16.13 6.26
C ILE A 457 9.19 17.48 5.90
N VAL A 458 8.83 17.68 4.63
CA VAL A 458 8.15 18.90 4.18
C VAL A 458 6.80 19.08 4.88
N LEU A 459 5.99 18.02 4.99
CA LEU A 459 4.70 18.08 5.68
C LEU A 459 4.87 18.38 7.18
N VAL A 460 5.88 17.83 7.84
CA VAL A 460 6.21 18.16 9.24
C VAL A 460 6.66 19.61 9.37
N ALA A 461 7.48 20.12 8.44
CA ALA A 461 7.91 21.51 8.43
C ALA A 461 6.72 22.46 8.23
N LEU A 462 5.81 22.14 7.29
CA LEU A 462 4.56 22.87 7.10
C LEU A 462 3.65 22.77 8.33
N GLY A 463 3.58 21.62 8.99
CA GLY A 463 2.86 21.42 10.26
C GLY A 463 3.35 22.33 11.37
N THR A 464 4.66 22.51 11.42
CA THR A 464 5.33 23.31 12.45
C THR A 464 5.24 24.82 12.16
N LEU A 465 5.43 25.21 10.89
CA LEU A 465 5.64 26.60 10.49
C LEU A 465 4.40 27.29 9.90
N VAL A 466 3.43 26.52 9.37
CA VAL A 466 2.37 27.06 8.50
C VAL A 466 0.96 26.63 8.90
N TRP A 467 0.70 25.33 9.15
CA TRP A 467 -0.62 24.86 9.55
C TRP A 467 -0.54 23.49 10.24
N PRO A 468 -0.93 23.37 11.53
CA PRO A 468 -0.79 22.13 12.30
C PRO A 468 -1.49 20.90 11.70
N GLY A 469 -2.52 21.08 10.88
CA GLY A 469 -3.23 19.96 10.24
C GLY A 469 -2.33 19.11 9.33
N TRP A 470 -1.18 19.63 8.88
CA TRP A 470 -0.20 18.84 8.13
C TRP A 470 0.44 17.72 8.94
N PHE A 471 0.46 17.78 10.28
CA PHE A 471 0.93 16.66 11.11
C PHE A 471 0.06 15.41 10.93
N VAL A 472 -1.25 15.58 10.73
CA VAL A 472 -2.17 14.47 10.45
C VAL A 472 -1.76 13.78 9.16
N TRP A 473 -1.55 14.54 8.09
CA TRP A 473 -1.13 14.02 6.79
C TRP A 473 0.27 13.43 6.81
N ALA A 474 1.22 14.06 7.51
CA ALA A 474 2.55 13.50 7.73
C ALA A 474 2.49 12.14 8.44
N GLY A 475 1.65 12.02 9.47
CA GLY A 475 1.40 10.76 10.18
C GLY A 475 0.77 9.70 9.29
N LEU A 476 -0.25 10.04 8.51
CA LEU A 476 -0.88 9.11 7.56
C LEU A 476 0.10 8.63 6.49
N VAL A 477 0.87 9.53 5.88
CA VAL A 477 1.91 9.18 4.90
C VAL A 477 3.03 8.36 5.54
N PHE A 478 3.40 8.63 6.79
CA PHE A 478 4.38 7.83 7.53
C PHE A 478 3.88 6.40 7.83
N LEU A 479 2.61 6.24 8.21
CA LEU A 479 2.04 4.94 8.54
C LEU A 479 1.79 4.11 7.28
N PHE A 480 1.14 4.70 6.26
CA PHE A 480 0.65 3.98 5.08
C PHE A 480 1.51 4.18 3.84
N GLY A 481 2.35 5.22 3.78
CA GLY A 481 3.10 5.59 2.58
C GLY A 481 4.50 5.01 2.44
N ARG A 482 5.01 4.29 3.46
CA ARG A 482 6.36 3.68 3.43
C ARG A 482 6.49 2.51 2.47
N ARG A 483 5.38 1.86 2.10
CA ARG A 483 5.36 0.77 1.13
C ARG A 483 4.25 1.02 0.13
N HIS A 484 4.65 1.11 -1.15
CA HIS A 484 3.70 1.17 -2.25
C HIS A 484 3.54 -0.25 -2.81
N PRO A 485 2.33 -0.85 -2.77
CA PRO A 485 2.09 -2.10 -3.49
C PRO A 485 2.22 -1.80 -4.99
N GLY A 486 3.30 -2.28 -5.62
CA GLY A 486 3.49 -2.12 -7.06
C GLY A 486 2.41 -2.84 -7.87
N PRO A 487 2.25 -2.51 -9.16
CA PRO A 487 1.37 -3.27 -10.04
C PRO A 487 1.91 -4.69 -10.24
N LEU A 488 1.06 -5.58 -10.76
CA LEU A 488 1.47 -6.94 -11.07
C LEU A 488 2.50 -6.99 -12.21
N ASP A 489 2.41 -6.10 -13.19
CA ASP A 489 3.44 -5.87 -14.21
C ASP A 489 4.08 -4.49 -14.00
N ASN A 490 5.28 -4.49 -13.43
CA ASN A 490 6.07 -3.28 -13.20
C ASN A 490 7.06 -2.98 -14.35
N VAL A 491 7.07 -3.81 -15.39
CA VAL A 491 8.02 -3.72 -16.51
C VAL A 491 7.45 -2.86 -17.63
N THR A 492 6.15 -2.99 -17.92
CA THR A 492 5.49 -2.24 -18.99
C THR A 492 5.73 -0.73 -18.84
N PRO A 493 6.33 -0.06 -19.85
CA PRO A 493 6.59 1.38 -19.80
C PRO A 493 5.32 2.19 -20.11
N LEU A 494 5.30 3.43 -19.65
CA LEU A 494 4.32 4.42 -20.05
C LEU A 494 4.63 4.93 -21.47
N ASP A 495 3.59 5.08 -22.29
CA ASP A 495 3.67 5.78 -23.56
C ASP A 495 3.82 7.30 -23.37
N ALA A 496 4.15 8.02 -24.45
CA ALA A 496 4.40 9.45 -24.39
C ALA A 496 3.17 10.27 -23.91
N ARG A 497 1.96 9.87 -24.30
CA ARG A 497 0.73 10.59 -23.91
C ARG A 497 0.47 10.43 -22.42
N ARG A 498 0.65 9.23 -21.89
CA ARG A 498 0.56 8.93 -20.45
C ARG A 498 1.59 9.69 -19.63
N LYS A 499 2.82 9.84 -20.12
CA LYS A 499 3.82 10.68 -19.44
C LYS A 499 3.35 12.14 -19.34
N ILE A 500 2.75 12.68 -20.39
CA ILE A 500 2.18 14.04 -20.38
C ILE A 500 1.05 14.13 -19.36
N VAL A 501 0.13 13.16 -19.34
CA VAL A 501 -0.97 13.12 -18.36
C VAL A 501 -0.44 13.09 -16.93
N ALA A 502 0.56 12.25 -16.65
CA ALA A 502 1.16 12.15 -15.33
C ALA A 502 1.79 13.48 -14.87
N VAL A 503 2.52 14.16 -15.76
CA VAL A 503 3.08 15.49 -15.47
C VAL A 503 1.97 16.52 -15.28
N ALA A 504 0.93 16.50 -16.11
CA ALA A 504 -0.21 17.42 -15.98
C ALA A 504 -0.94 17.25 -14.63
N VAL A 505 -1.12 16.01 -14.16
CA VAL A 505 -1.73 15.74 -12.85
C VAL A 505 -0.84 16.21 -11.69
N LEU A 506 0.48 16.03 -11.80
CA LEU A 506 1.41 16.60 -10.82
C LEU A 506 1.43 18.15 -10.86
N LEU A 507 1.16 18.77 -12.01
CA LEU A 507 0.95 20.22 -12.08
C LEU A 507 -0.38 20.63 -11.44
N VAL A 508 -1.45 19.83 -11.60
CA VAL A 508 -2.72 20.05 -10.88
C VAL A 508 -2.50 20.05 -9.37
N PHE A 509 -1.67 19.15 -8.84
CA PHE A 509 -1.27 19.19 -7.43
C PHE A 509 -0.70 20.56 -7.06
N VAL A 510 0.32 21.04 -7.79
CA VAL A 510 0.95 22.34 -7.52
C VAL A 510 -0.05 23.49 -7.59
N LEU A 511 -0.99 23.45 -8.54
CA LEU A 511 -1.99 24.49 -8.72
C LEU A 511 -3.06 24.50 -7.62
N THR A 512 -3.40 23.33 -7.09
CA THR A 512 -4.48 23.16 -6.10
C THR A 512 -3.97 23.13 -4.66
N PHE A 513 -2.69 22.86 -4.45
CA PHE A 513 -2.08 22.81 -3.12
C PHE A 513 -2.15 24.17 -2.42
N SER A 514 -2.69 24.16 -1.20
CA SER A 514 -2.79 25.32 -0.33
C SER A 514 -1.95 25.07 0.92
N PRO A 515 -0.80 25.76 1.13
CA PRO A 515 0.06 25.52 2.29
C PRO A 515 -0.61 25.79 3.64
N ALA A 516 -1.56 26.72 3.69
CA ALA A 516 -2.34 27.03 4.88
C ALA A 516 -3.83 26.93 4.54
N PRO A 517 -4.42 25.72 4.48
CA PRO A 517 -5.81 25.54 4.03
C PRO A 517 -6.82 26.29 4.89
N LEU A 518 -6.60 26.31 6.20
CA LEU A 518 -7.50 26.98 7.13
C LEU A 518 -6.67 27.86 8.05
N THR A 519 -7.08 29.11 8.19
CA THR A 519 -6.48 30.06 9.11
C THR A 519 -7.50 30.49 10.14
N VAL A 520 -7.07 30.46 11.40
CA VAL A 520 -7.89 30.89 12.53
C VAL A 520 -7.64 32.38 12.75
N VAL A 521 -8.73 33.13 12.78
CA VAL A 521 -8.76 34.59 12.81
C VAL A 521 -9.50 35.00 14.07
N ILE A 522 -8.77 35.62 15.00
CA ILE A 522 -9.27 35.95 16.35
C ILE A 522 -9.30 37.47 16.54
N PRO A 523 -10.41 38.05 17.04
CA PRO A 523 -10.50 39.47 17.36
C PRO A 523 -9.39 39.98 18.30
N GLU A 524 -8.73 41.10 17.96
CA GLU A 524 -7.82 41.78 18.89
C GLU A 524 -8.55 42.21 20.17
N GLY A 525 -7.95 41.92 21.32
CA GLY A 525 -8.51 42.21 22.65
C GLY A 525 -8.79 40.96 23.49
N THR A 526 -8.92 39.78 22.89
CA THR A 526 -9.11 38.51 23.63
C THR A 526 -7.81 37.86 24.12
N GLN A 527 -6.64 38.34 23.66
CA GLN A 527 -5.32 37.80 24.03
C GLN A 527 -4.97 37.93 25.53
N GLY A 528 -5.47 38.97 26.20
CA GLY A 528 -5.17 39.24 27.63
C GLY A 528 -5.80 38.21 28.58
N ASP A 529 -7.01 37.75 28.27
CA ASP A 529 -7.69 36.70 29.06
C ASP A 529 -7.06 35.32 28.83
N LEU A 530 -6.43 35.10 27.68
CA LEU A 530 -5.79 33.82 27.34
C LEU A 530 -4.48 33.56 28.07
N VAL A 531 -3.62 34.56 28.26
CA VAL A 531 -2.42 34.40 29.10
C VAL A 531 -2.83 34.04 30.54
N ARG A 532 -3.89 34.68 31.07
CA ARG A 532 -4.46 34.33 32.37
C ARG A 532 -5.04 32.91 32.42
N GLN A 533 -5.80 32.51 31.41
CA GLN A 533 -6.41 31.17 31.36
C GLN A 533 -5.38 30.05 31.12
N MET A 534 -4.35 30.27 30.31
CA MET A 534 -3.25 29.31 30.11
C MET A 534 -2.40 29.17 31.38
N VAL A 535 -2.14 30.26 32.11
CA VAL A 535 -1.49 30.21 33.43
C VAL A 535 -2.36 29.46 34.44
N LEU A 536 -3.68 29.64 34.43
CA LEU A 536 -4.62 28.89 35.28
C LEU A 536 -4.65 27.40 34.93
N LEU A 537 -4.71 27.03 33.65
CA LEU A 537 -4.72 25.62 33.21
C LEU A 537 -3.39 24.92 33.49
N ALA A 538 -2.25 25.60 33.26
CA ALA A 538 -0.94 25.11 33.68
C ALA A 538 -0.86 24.96 35.21
N GLY A 539 -1.44 25.91 35.96
CA GLY A 539 -1.61 25.82 37.41
C GLY A 539 -2.42 24.60 37.86
N VAL A 540 -3.55 24.32 37.20
CA VAL A 540 -4.39 23.14 37.47
C VAL A 540 -3.65 21.84 37.15
N TRP A 541 -2.90 21.79 36.05
CA TRP A 541 -2.13 20.59 35.64
C TRP A 541 -0.96 20.32 36.59
N THR A 542 -0.24 21.37 37.02
CA THR A 542 0.78 21.25 38.07
C THR A 542 0.19 20.87 39.43
N GLY A 543 -1.01 21.36 39.75
CA GLY A 543 -1.78 20.99 40.95
C GLY A 543 -2.20 19.51 40.96
N PHE A 544 -2.69 19.00 39.83
CA PHE A 544 -2.97 17.56 39.66
C PHE A 544 -1.71 16.72 39.75
N GLY A 545 -0.61 17.16 39.13
CA GLY A 545 0.69 16.50 39.24
C GLY A 545 1.28 16.53 40.66
N TRP A 546 0.93 17.53 41.48
CA TRP A 546 1.31 17.59 42.90
C TRP A 546 0.41 16.69 43.76
N LEU A 547 -0.90 16.67 43.54
CA LEU A 547 -1.85 15.77 44.21
C LEU A 547 -1.55 14.29 43.92
N ALA A 548 -1.24 13.95 42.68
CA ALA A 548 -0.86 12.59 42.28
C ALA A 548 0.45 12.14 42.95
N ARG A 549 1.44 13.03 43.05
CA ARG A 549 2.70 12.76 43.79
C ARG A 549 2.49 12.63 45.29
N ARG A 550 1.55 13.37 45.87
CA ARG A 550 1.22 13.29 47.30
C ARG A 550 0.39 12.04 47.66
N ALA A 551 -0.46 11.58 46.74
CA ALA A 551 -1.20 10.33 46.88
C ALA A 551 -0.29 9.09 46.76
N GLY A 552 0.74 9.14 45.91
CA GLY A 552 1.74 8.07 45.75
C GLY A 552 2.72 7.90 46.93
N HIS A 553 2.77 8.85 47.86
CA HIS A 553 3.64 8.78 49.06
C HIS A 553 2.93 8.27 50.33
N ARG A 554 1.68 7.79 50.21
CA ARG A 554 0.94 7.16 51.32
C ARG A 554 0.54 5.70 51.04
N GLY A 555 1.17 5.05 50.06
CA GLY A 555 1.02 3.63 49.77
C GLY A 555 2.18 2.83 50.32
#